data_AF-A0A058ZI55-F1
#
_entry.id   AF-A0A058ZI55-F1
#
_cell.length_a   1.000
_cell.length_b   1.000
_cell.length_c   1.000
_cell.angle_alpha   90.00
_cell.angle_beta   90.00
_cell.angle_gamma   90.00
#
_symmetry.space_group_name_H-M   'P 1'
#
loop_
_entity.id
_entity.type
_entity.pdbx_description
1 polymer ?
#
loop_
_entity_poly.entity_id
_entity_poly.type
_entity_poly.pdbx_seq_one_letter_code
_entity_poly.pdbx_strand_id
1 'polypeptide(L)'
;MAWYMRIGQMSLFGLLMDVYLLKFGFDQASVQNRSGFMYQIITMATVLGSMNAMANFPELRDMYLRERKEKLYNAFQFFAAYTMHSLPSSIVASFLFSLLTYFPLGMQQDSGTYASYLGVVLILHLFGECLGVCLLALTRDVTLANSLATMISAMFSLVGSGFIRSLETMPLPLKMLGWATPNKYATEVCVRPSAT
;
A
#
# COMPACT_ATOMS: atom_id res chain seq x y z
N MET A 1 -8.64 20.23 0.14
CA MET A 1 -8.22 19.65 -1.17
C MET A 1 -7.55 18.29 -1.00
N ALA A 2 -6.52 18.18 -0.14
CA ALA A 2 -5.77 16.94 0.10
C ALA A 2 -6.60 15.68 0.43
N TRP A 3 -7.59 15.80 1.33
CA TRP A 3 -8.42 14.67 1.76
C TRP A 3 -9.17 13.97 0.61
N TYR A 4 -9.74 14.76 -0.31
CA TYR A 4 -10.46 14.23 -1.47
C TYR A 4 -9.53 13.48 -2.43
N MET A 5 -8.30 13.95 -2.58
CA MET A 5 -7.30 13.28 -3.41
C MET A 5 -6.88 11.94 -2.79
N ARG A 6 -6.69 11.88 -1.46
CA ARG A 6 -6.34 10.64 -0.75
C ARG A 6 -7.37 9.54 -0.95
N ILE A 7 -8.65 9.86 -0.70
CA ILE A 7 -9.75 8.88 -0.82
C ILE A 7 -10.06 8.58 -2.28
N GLY A 8 -10.04 9.61 -3.13
CA GLY A 8 -10.40 9.50 -4.54
C GLY A 8 -9.46 8.59 -5.33
N GLN A 9 -8.14 8.69 -5.10
CA GLN A 9 -7.15 7.88 -5.81
C GLN A 9 -7.32 6.37 -5.55
N MET A 10 -7.43 5.99 -4.27
CA MET A 10 -7.64 4.60 -3.87
C MET A 10 -8.97 4.07 -4.41
N SER A 11 -10.06 4.82 -4.17
CA SER A 11 -11.40 4.38 -4.58
C SER A 11 -11.54 4.25 -6.10
N LEU A 12 -10.98 5.20 -6.87
CA LEU A 12 -10.99 5.17 -8.33
C LEU A 12 -10.26 3.95 -8.87
N PHE A 13 -9.09 3.63 -8.31
CA PHE A 13 -8.33 2.45 -8.70
C PHE A 13 -9.08 1.15 -8.35
N GLY A 14 -9.71 1.10 -7.18
CA GLY A 14 -10.54 -0.03 -6.76
C GLY A 14 -11.72 -0.27 -7.71
N LEU A 15 -12.43 0.80 -8.10
CA LEU A 15 -13.52 0.73 -9.09
C LEU A 15 -13.05 0.27 -10.46
N LEU A 16 -11.90 0.78 -10.92
CA LEU A 16 -11.33 0.35 -12.19
C LEU A 16 -11.02 -1.15 -12.19
N MET A 17 -10.44 -1.66 -11.10
CA MET A 17 -10.14 -3.08 -10.94
C MET A 17 -11.39 -3.94 -10.89
N ASP A 18 -12.42 -3.47 -10.19
CA ASP A 18 -13.70 -4.17 -10.12
C ASP A 18 -14.36 -4.30 -11.51
N VAL A 19 -14.46 -3.18 -12.24
CA VAL A 19 -15.03 -3.18 -13.61
C VAL A 19 -14.19 -4.02 -14.57
N TYR A 20 -12.87 -4.04 -14.42
CA TYR A 20 -11.98 -4.80 -15.30
C TYR A 20 -12.08 -6.31 -15.09
N LEU A 21 -12.12 -6.78 -13.84
CA LEU A 21 -12.07 -8.22 -13.53
C LEU A 21 -13.45 -8.88 -13.53
N LEU A 22 -14.51 -8.12 -13.19
CA LEU A 22 -15.85 -8.65 -12.94
C LEU A 22 -15.81 -9.85 -11.94
N LYS A 23 -16.95 -10.52 -11.72
CA LYS A 23 -16.98 -11.68 -10.82
C LYS A 23 -16.09 -12.81 -11.33
N PHE A 24 -15.26 -13.36 -10.45
CA PHE A 24 -14.41 -14.51 -10.78
C PHE A 24 -15.24 -15.77 -11.05
N GLY A 25 -14.90 -16.49 -12.13
CA GLY A 25 -15.40 -17.84 -12.40
C GLY A 25 -14.64 -18.93 -11.66
N PHE A 26 -14.86 -20.19 -12.08
CA PHE A 26 -14.22 -21.40 -11.54
C PHE A 26 -13.22 -22.07 -12.51
N ASP A 27 -12.87 -21.39 -13.60
CA ASP A 27 -11.94 -21.93 -14.61
C ASP A 27 -10.47 -21.69 -14.26
N GLN A 28 -9.55 -22.37 -14.96
CA GLN A 28 -8.10 -22.17 -14.84
C GLN A 28 -7.71 -20.70 -15.08
N ALA A 29 -8.38 -20.01 -16.00
CA ALA A 29 -8.21 -18.58 -16.23
C ALA A 29 -8.57 -17.73 -15.00
N SER A 30 -9.55 -18.19 -14.20
CA SER A 30 -9.94 -17.50 -12.96
C SER A 30 -8.90 -17.63 -11.86
N VAL A 31 -8.09 -18.70 -11.84
CA VAL A 31 -6.94 -18.82 -10.92
C VAL A 31 -5.90 -17.75 -11.23
N GLN A 32 -5.59 -17.55 -12.51
CA GLN A 32 -4.67 -16.49 -12.94
C GLN A 32 -5.24 -15.09 -12.67
N ASN A 33 -6.54 -14.88 -12.87
CA ASN A 33 -7.18 -13.59 -12.60
C ASN A 33 -7.13 -13.25 -11.09
N ARG A 34 -7.32 -14.23 -10.21
CA ARG A 34 -7.23 -14.05 -8.75
C ARG A 34 -5.80 -13.75 -8.31
N SER A 35 -4.79 -14.46 -8.83
CA SER A 35 -3.39 -14.19 -8.48
C SER A 35 -2.91 -12.84 -9.00
N GLY A 36 -3.28 -12.47 -10.22
CA GLY A 36 -2.99 -11.16 -10.80
C GLY A 36 -3.66 -10.02 -10.01
N PHE A 37 -4.90 -10.22 -9.59
CA PHE A 37 -5.63 -9.28 -8.74
C PHE A 37 -4.94 -9.05 -7.38
N MET A 38 -4.59 -10.15 -6.68
CA MET A 38 -3.89 -10.08 -5.39
C MET A 38 -2.54 -9.38 -5.53
N TYR A 39 -1.77 -9.71 -6.56
CA TYR A 39 -0.51 -9.05 -6.88
C TYR A 39 -0.71 -7.54 -7.09
N GLN A 40 -1.74 -7.16 -7.85
CA GLN A 40 -2.00 -5.77 -8.17
C GLN A 40 -2.41 -4.96 -6.94
N ILE A 41 -3.27 -5.49 -6.08
CA ILE A 41 -3.70 -4.81 -4.84
C ILE A 41 -2.53 -4.56 -3.91
N ILE A 42 -1.73 -5.60 -3.66
CA ILE A 42 -0.61 -5.53 -2.72
C ILE A 42 0.40 -4.47 -3.19
N THR A 43 0.71 -4.48 -4.48
CA THR A 43 1.61 -3.48 -5.09
C THR A 43 1.02 -2.08 -5.03
N MET A 44 -0.24 -1.91 -5.44
CA MET A 44 -0.86 -0.59 -5.55
C MET A 44 -1.19 0.03 -4.21
N ALA A 45 -1.54 -0.75 -3.19
CA ALA A 45 -1.73 -0.24 -1.83
C ALA A 45 -0.47 0.50 -1.34
N THR A 46 0.71 -0.10 -1.57
CA THR A 46 2.01 0.48 -1.23
C THR A 46 2.33 1.72 -2.07
N VAL A 47 2.15 1.65 -3.38
CA VAL A 47 2.42 2.78 -4.30
C VAL A 47 1.53 3.98 -3.97
N LEU A 48 0.22 3.76 -3.83
CA LEU A 48 -0.73 4.83 -3.50
C LEU A 48 -0.43 5.46 -2.13
N GLY A 49 0.01 4.67 -1.15
CA GLY A 49 0.48 5.19 0.14
C GLY A 49 1.67 6.14 -0.02
N SER A 50 2.67 5.75 -0.81
CA SER A 50 3.82 6.62 -1.08
C SER A 50 3.45 7.88 -1.84
N MET A 51 2.61 7.80 -2.88
CA MET A 51 2.12 8.95 -3.64
C MET A 51 1.39 9.96 -2.74
N ASN A 52 0.66 9.46 -1.75
CA ASN A 52 -0.03 10.29 -0.79
C ASN A 52 0.95 11.13 0.08
N ALA A 53 2.03 10.52 0.54
CA ALA A 53 3.11 11.24 1.22
C ALA A 53 3.75 12.30 0.30
N MET A 54 4.02 11.95 -0.96
CA MET A 54 4.61 12.85 -1.96
C MET A 54 3.79 14.12 -2.19
N ALA A 55 2.46 14.02 -2.15
CA ALA A 55 1.57 15.15 -2.38
C ALA A 55 1.48 16.11 -1.18
N ASN A 56 1.61 15.62 0.06
CA ASN A 56 1.27 16.39 1.27
C ASN A 56 2.48 16.76 2.12
N PHE A 57 3.46 15.87 2.22
CA PHE A 57 4.58 16.04 3.14
C PHE A 57 5.54 17.19 2.79
N PRO A 58 5.81 17.54 1.50
CA PRO A 58 6.72 18.64 1.17
C PRO A 58 6.27 20.00 1.72
N GLU A 59 4.98 20.32 1.60
CA GLU A 59 4.41 21.59 2.09
C GLU A 59 4.53 21.69 3.62
N LEU A 60 4.15 20.62 4.32
CA LEU A 60 4.23 20.52 5.78
C LEU A 60 5.68 20.60 6.27
N ARG A 61 6.61 19.98 5.54
CA ARG A 61 8.04 20.04 5.83
C ARG A 61 8.58 21.46 5.71
N ASP A 62 8.20 22.20 4.67
CA ASP A 62 8.69 23.56 4.45
C ASP A 62 8.19 24.52 5.55
N MET A 63 6.94 24.33 5.99
CA MET A 63 6.38 25.00 7.17
C MET A 63 7.19 24.66 8.43
N TYR A 64 7.43 23.36 8.69
CA TYR A 64 8.24 22.92 9.83
C TYR A 64 9.66 23.51 9.81
N LEU A 65 10.33 23.56 8.66
CA LEU A 65 11.67 24.13 8.55
C LEU A 65 11.72 25.63 8.85
N ARG A 66 10.60 26.36 8.66
CA ARG A 66 10.48 27.76 9.07
C ARG A 66 10.28 27.87 10.58
N GLU A 67 9.32 27.13 11.13
CA GLU A 67 8.97 27.18 12.55
C GLU A 67 10.08 26.63 13.47
N ARG A 68 10.86 25.66 12.97
CA ARG A 68 12.05 25.16 13.67
C ARG A 68 13.13 26.22 13.84
N LYS A 69 13.28 27.16 12.89
CA LYS A 69 14.24 28.27 13.03
C LYS A 69 13.88 29.20 14.19
N GLU A 70 12.59 29.31 14.47
CA GLU A 70 12.03 30.07 15.60
C GLU A 70 11.95 29.25 16.90
N LYS A 71 12.41 27.98 16.87
CA LYS A 71 12.42 27.04 18.01
C LYS A 71 11.03 26.79 18.61
N LEU A 72 9.98 26.86 17.78
CA LEU A 72 8.59 26.68 18.24
C LEU A 72 8.28 25.24 18.66
N TYR A 73 8.79 24.24 17.92
CA TYR A 73 8.59 22.81 18.24
C TYR A 73 9.66 21.90 17.63
N ASN A 74 9.75 20.68 18.16
CA ASN A 74 10.74 19.66 17.79
C ASN A 74 10.25 18.75 16.64
N ALA A 75 11.19 18.08 15.97
CA ALA A 75 10.89 17.12 14.90
C ALA A 75 9.89 16.03 15.32
N PHE A 76 10.00 15.56 16.57
CA PHE A 76 9.11 14.52 17.08
C PHE A 76 7.64 14.99 17.15
N GLN A 77 7.41 16.23 17.58
CA GLN A 77 6.06 16.81 17.65
C GLN A 77 5.46 16.98 16.26
N PHE A 78 6.28 17.39 15.28
CA PHE A 78 5.88 17.44 13.86
C PHE A 78 5.43 16.07 13.34
N PHE A 79 6.28 15.05 13.49
CA PHE A 79 5.99 13.71 13.00
C PHE A 79 4.78 13.06 13.70
N ALA A 80 4.64 13.29 15.01
CA ALA A 80 3.47 12.83 15.76
C ALA A 80 2.17 13.48 15.24
N ALA A 81 2.18 14.81 15.01
CA ALA A 81 1.03 15.52 14.44
C ALA A 81 0.70 15.05 13.02
N TYR A 82 1.72 14.87 12.16
CA TYR A 82 1.54 14.32 10.82
C TYR A 82 0.88 12.94 10.85
N THR A 83 1.38 12.05 11.72
CA THR A 83 0.89 10.67 11.82
C THR A 83 -0.53 10.63 12.38
N MET A 84 -0.86 11.44 13.38
CA MET A 84 -2.21 11.56 13.91
C MET A 84 -3.20 12.10 12.88
N HIS A 85 -2.76 13.01 12.00
CA HIS A 85 -3.59 13.54 10.93
C HIS A 85 -3.77 12.54 9.77
N SER A 86 -2.71 11.83 9.39
CA SER A 86 -2.76 10.92 8.25
C SER A 86 -3.52 9.63 8.56
N LEU A 87 -3.39 9.08 9.76
CA LEU A 87 -3.97 7.80 10.15
C LEU A 87 -5.48 7.68 9.88
N PRO A 88 -6.35 8.61 10.33
CA PRO A 88 -7.78 8.53 10.06
C PRO A 88 -8.11 8.52 8.57
N SER A 89 -7.40 9.33 7.78
CA SER A 89 -7.60 9.41 6.33
C SER A 89 -7.24 8.08 5.64
N SER A 90 -6.14 7.48 6.07
CA SER A 90 -5.62 6.22 5.52
C SER A 90 -6.52 5.04 5.88
N ILE A 91 -7.12 5.05 7.07
CA ILE A 91 -8.12 4.05 7.50
C ILE A 91 -9.38 4.13 6.64
N VAL A 92 -9.94 5.33 6.46
CA VAL A 92 -11.15 5.53 5.66
C VAL A 92 -10.91 5.17 4.20
N ALA A 93 -9.76 5.58 3.62
CA ALA A 93 -9.41 5.24 2.24
C ALA A 93 -9.24 3.72 2.05
N SER A 94 -8.55 3.04 2.97
CA SER A 94 -8.35 1.59 2.91
C SER A 94 -9.66 0.83 3.07
N PHE A 95 -10.55 1.29 3.94
CA PHE A 95 -11.86 0.69 4.14
C PHE A 95 -12.77 0.82 2.92
N LEU A 96 -12.81 2.01 2.29
CA LEU A 96 -13.56 2.21 1.06
C LEU A 96 -12.97 1.36 -0.08
N PHE A 97 -11.65 1.33 -0.21
CA PHE A 97 -10.98 0.49 -1.21
C PHE A 97 -11.26 -1.01 -1.02
N SER A 98 -11.21 -1.51 0.22
CA SER A 98 -11.51 -2.91 0.50
C SER A 98 -12.96 -3.25 0.22
N LEU A 99 -13.90 -2.35 0.55
CA LEU A 99 -15.32 -2.54 0.28
C LEU A 99 -15.60 -2.65 -1.23
N LEU A 100 -14.99 -1.75 -2.01
CA LEU A 100 -15.17 -1.67 -3.47
C LEU A 100 -14.52 -2.83 -4.21
N THR A 101 -13.47 -3.43 -3.66
CA THR A 101 -12.75 -4.54 -4.32
C THR A 101 -13.23 -5.92 -3.85
N TYR A 102 -13.53 -6.09 -2.57
CA TYR A 102 -13.76 -7.42 -2.00
C TYR A 102 -15.14 -8.00 -2.33
N PHE A 103 -16.20 -7.21 -2.14
CA PHE A 103 -17.58 -7.69 -2.31
C PHE A 103 -17.98 -7.89 -3.78
N PRO A 104 -17.68 -6.94 -4.68
CA PRO A 104 -18.10 -7.07 -6.08
C PRO A 104 -17.47 -8.26 -6.80
N LEU A 105 -16.20 -8.56 -6.50
CA LEU A 105 -15.45 -9.67 -7.11
C LEU A 105 -15.87 -11.05 -6.59
N GLY A 106 -16.76 -11.12 -5.59
CA GLY A 106 -17.23 -12.38 -5.03
C GLY A 106 -16.13 -13.15 -4.29
N MET A 107 -15.28 -12.44 -3.54
CA MET A 107 -14.33 -13.07 -2.64
C MET A 107 -15.06 -13.82 -1.51
N GLN A 108 -14.35 -14.67 -0.78
CA GLN A 108 -14.91 -15.51 0.26
C GLN A 108 -15.66 -14.67 1.31
N GLN A 109 -16.94 -14.95 1.56
CA GLN A 109 -17.78 -14.10 2.42
C GLN A 109 -17.60 -14.33 3.93
N ASP A 110 -16.43 -14.83 4.34
CA ASP A 110 -16.12 -15.03 5.75
C ASP A 110 -15.63 -13.71 6.40
N SER A 111 -16.19 -13.37 7.56
CA SER A 111 -15.84 -12.13 8.27
C SER A 111 -14.38 -12.09 8.72
N GLY A 112 -13.79 -13.25 9.06
CA GLY A 112 -12.38 -13.33 9.44
C GLY A 112 -11.45 -13.04 8.26
N THR A 113 -11.81 -13.59 7.09
CA THR A 113 -11.07 -13.41 5.84
C THR A 113 -11.19 -11.98 5.29
N TYR A 114 -12.35 -11.32 5.46
CA TYR A 114 -12.48 -9.90 5.12
C TYR A 114 -11.64 -9.01 6.04
N ALA A 115 -11.65 -9.28 7.35
CA ALA A 115 -10.88 -8.51 8.32
C ALA A 115 -9.37 -8.62 8.08
N SER A 116 -8.87 -9.82 7.74
CA SER A 116 -7.45 -10.00 7.39
C SER A 116 -7.08 -9.25 6.12
N TYR A 117 -7.93 -9.30 5.07
CA TYR A 117 -7.73 -8.55 3.84
C TYR A 117 -7.67 -7.03 4.07
N LEU A 118 -8.65 -6.48 4.80
CA LEU A 118 -8.67 -5.06 5.18
C LEU A 118 -7.41 -4.68 5.97
N GLY A 119 -6.99 -5.51 6.93
CA GLY A 119 -5.78 -5.29 7.70
C GLY A 119 -4.52 -5.25 6.85
N VAL A 120 -4.39 -6.17 5.89
CA VAL A 120 -3.25 -6.22 4.95
C VAL A 120 -3.19 -4.97 4.09
N VAL A 121 -4.33 -4.55 3.50
CA VAL A 121 -4.39 -3.33 2.68
C VAL A 121 -3.99 -2.10 3.51
N LEU A 122 -4.51 -1.96 4.73
CA LEU A 122 -4.21 -0.84 5.60
C LEU A 122 -2.72 -0.78 5.96
N ILE A 123 -2.13 -1.91 6.36
CA ILE A 123 -0.72 -1.99 6.74
C ILE A 123 0.18 -1.64 5.55
N LEU A 124 -0.11 -2.16 4.36
CA LEU A 124 0.67 -1.86 3.15
C LEU A 124 0.55 -0.38 2.75
N HIS A 125 -0.64 0.20 2.89
CA HIS A 125 -0.85 1.62 2.60
C HIS A 125 -0.06 2.51 3.56
N LEU A 126 -0.12 2.22 4.86
CA LEU A 126 0.67 2.94 5.88
C LEU A 126 2.17 2.75 5.67
N PHE A 127 2.61 1.54 5.31
CA PHE A 127 4.00 1.28 4.97
C PHE A 127 4.46 2.13 3.78
N GLY A 128 3.64 2.22 2.73
CA GLY A 128 3.89 3.09 1.59
C GLY A 128 4.02 4.56 1.98
N GLU A 129 3.13 5.06 2.85
CA GLU A 129 3.17 6.43 3.34
C GLU A 129 4.46 6.71 4.13
N CYS A 130 4.84 5.81 5.04
CA CYS A 130 6.11 5.88 5.78
C CYS A 130 7.33 5.87 4.83
N LEU A 131 7.31 5.00 3.82
CA LEU A 131 8.39 4.91 2.83
C LEU A 131 8.53 6.23 2.05
N GLY A 132 7.41 6.83 1.63
CA GLY A 132 7.42 8.14 0.96
C GLY A 132 7.97 9.25 1.85
N VAL A 133 7.53 9.30 3.11
CA VAL A 133 8.05 10.27 4.11
C VAL A 133 9.56 10.10 4.32
N CYS A 134 10.06 8.87 4.44
CA CYS A 134 11.50 8.61 4.57
C CYS A 134 12.31 9.11 3.37
N LEU A 135 11.81 8.90 2.14
CA LEU A 135 12.49 9.36 0.92
C LEU A 135 12.46 10.88 0.78
N LEU A 136 11.37 11.54 1.18
CA LEU A 136 11.26 13.00 1.23
C LEU A 136 12.06 13.63 2.38
N ALA A 137 12.36 12.87 3.42
CA ALA A 137 13.30 13.30 4.45
C ALA A 137 14.73 13.31 3.90
N LEU A 138 15.08 12.33 3.05
CA LEU A 138 16.40 12.20 2.44
C LEU A 138 16.61 13.16 1.26
N THR A 139 15.57 13.41 0.46
CA THR A 139 15.64 14.21 -0.77
C THR A 139 14.69 15.40 -0.73
N ARG A 140 15.06 16.52 -1.35
CA ARG A 140 14.15 17.69 -1.51
C ARG A 140 13.33 17.62 -2.78
N ASP A 141 13.76 16.82 -3.75
CA ASP A 141 13.11 16.68 -5.03
C ASP A 141 11.99 15.62 -4.95
N VAL A 142 10.75 16.08 -5.11
CA VAL A 142 9.54 15.24 -5.10
C VAL A 142 9.54 14.26 -6.28
N THR A 143 10.08 14.64 -7.43
CA THR A 143 10.10 13.79 -8.62
C THR A 143 11.05 12.61 -8.42
N LEU A 144 12.23 12.89 -7.86
CA LEU A 144 13.24 11.87 -7.54
C LEU A 144 12.72 10.91 -6.47
N ALA A 145 12.18 11.43 -5.37
CA ALA A 145 11.61 10.59 -4.31
C ALA A 145 10.48 9.70 -4.83
N ASN A 146 9.65 10.18 -5.75
CA ASN A 146 8.50 9.41 -6.25
C ASN A 146 8.96 8.27 -7.16
N SER A 147 9.97 8.56 -7.99
CA SER A 147 10.61 7.56 -8.86
C SER A 147 11.27 6.46 -8.01
N LEU A 148 11.99 6.84 -6.96
CA LEU A 148 12.61 5.88 -6.03
C LEU A 148 11.55 5.07 -5.27
N ALA A 149 10.49 5.71 -4.77
CA ALA A 149 9.41 5.03 -4.04
C ALA A 149 8.72 3.98 -4.90
N THR A 150 8.42 4.35 -6.16
CA THR A 150 7.79 3.46 -7.13
C THR A 150 8.72 2.29 -7.48
N MET A 151 10.01 2.56 -7.69
CA MET A 151 11.01 1.53 -7.98
C MET A 151 11.16 0.54 -6.81
N ILE A 152 11.27 1.05 -5.58
CA ILE A 152 11.38 0.20 -4.38
C ILE A 152 10.11 -0.63 -4.19
N SER A 153 8.93 -0.03 -4.36
CA SER A 153 7.66 -0.75 -4.26
C SER A 153 7.53 -1.85 -5.30
N ALA A 154 7.95 -1.59 -6.55
CA ALA A 154 8.00 -2.59 -7.62
C ALA A 154 8.98 -3.73 -7.31
N MET A 155 10.19 -3.41 -6.81
CA MET A 155 11.16 -4.41 -6.37
C MET A 155 10.62 -5.29 -5.23
N PHE A 156 9.97 -4.68 -4.24
CA PHE A 156 9.39 -5.42 -3.13
C PHE A 156 8.25 -6.33 -3.58
N SER A 157 7.43 -5.90 -4.53
CA SER A 157 6.37 -6.75 -5.07
C SER A 157 6.93 -7.89 -5.93
N LEU A 158 7.96 -7.62 -6.76
CA LEU A 158 8.60 -8.63 -7.60
C LEU A 158 9.23 -9.77 -6.78
N VAL A 159 9.97 -9.41 -5.71
CA VAL A 159 10.71 -10.37 -4.89
C VAL A 159 9.82 -10.98 -3.79
N GLY A 160 8.93 -10.18 -3.21
CA GLY A 160 8.14 -10.57 -2.05
C GLY A 160 6.87 -11.34 -2.40
N SER A 161 6.18 -11.01 -3.48
CA SER A 161 4.82 -11.53 -3.72
C SER A 161 4.73 -13.04 -3.94
N GLY A 162 5.78 -13.69 -4.46
CA GLY A 162 5.71 -15.11 -4.80
C GLY A 162 4.77 -15.47 -5.97
N PHE A 163 4.02 -14.49 -6.53
CA PHE A 163 3.09 -14.70 -7.64
C PHE A 163 3.79 -14.77 -8.99
N ILE A 164 4.85 -13.97 -9.20
CA ILE A 164 5.62 -13.97 -10.46
C ILE A 164 6.60 -15.15 -10.51
N ARG A 165 7.21 -15.47 -9.36
CA ARG A 165 8.17 -16.57 -9.21
C ARG A 165 7.98 -17.19 -7.84
N SER A 166 7.99 -18.52 -7.79
CA SER A 166 7.97 -19.26 -6.52
C SER A 166 9.15 -18.87 -5.61
N LEU A 167 8.85 -18.65 -4.33
CA LEU A 167 9.82 -18.25 -3.30
C LEU A 167 10.85 -19.35 -2.98
N GLU A 168 10.54 -20.61 -3.29
CA GLU A 168 11.42 -21.75 -2.99
C GLU A 168 12.55 -21.90 -3.99
N THR A 169 12.30 -21.59 -5.26
CA THR A 169 13.28 -21.73 -6.36
C THR A 169 14.15 -20.49 -6.55
N MET A 170 14.07 -19.53 -5.62
CA MET A 170 14.76 -18.25 -5.67
C MET A 170 16.20 -18.37 -5.11
N PRO A 171 17.21 -17.74 -5.73
CA PRO A 171 18.57 -17.74 -5.18
C PRO A 171 18.63 -17.03 -3.83
N LEU A 172 19.54 -17.49 -2.95
CA LEU A 172 19.62 -17.07 -1.55
C LEU A 172 19.65 -15.54 -1.32
N PRO A 173 20.39 -14.72 -2.10
CA PRO A 173 20.41 -13.27 -1.87
C PRO A 173 19.04 -12.60 -2.06
N LEU A 174 18.28 -13.04 -3.07
CA LEU A 174 16.94 -12.52 -3.33
C LEU A 174 15.94 -13.04 -2.28
N LYS A 175 16.14 -14.27 -1.77
CA LYS A 175 15.32 -14.82 -0.68
C LYS A 175 15.49 -14.02 0.62
N MET A 176 16.71 -13.59 0.93
CA MET A 176 16.99 -12.70 2.06
C MET A 176 16.32 -11.35 1.90
N LEU A 177 16.36 -10.77 0.69
CA LEU A 177 15.65 -9.53 0.39
C LEU A 177 14.13 -9.72 0.55
N GLY A 178 13.58 -10.84 0.10
CA GLY A 178 12.15 -11.17 0.25
C GLY A 178 11.68 -11.19 1.70
N TRP A 179 12.51 -11.60 2.65
CA TRP A 179 12.19 -11.53 4.09
C TRP A 179 12.07 -10.10 4.63
N ALA A 180 12.76 -9.14 4.02
CA ALA A 180 12.62 -7.73 4.40
C ALA A 180 11.36 -7.07 3.81
N THR A 181 10.70 -7.71 2.84
CA THR A 181 9.56 -7.11 2.15
C THR A 181 8.24 -7.37 2.88
N PRO A 182 7.43 -6.33 3.17
CA PRO A 182 6.10 -6.53 3.76
C PRO A 182 5.14 -7.23 2.78
N ASN A 183 5.36 -7.09 1.47
CA ASN A 183 4.55 -7.71 0.42
C ASN A 183 4.56 -9.25 0.49
N LYS A 184 5.65 -9.85 0.99
CA LYS A 184 5.71 -11.30 1.22
C LYS A 184 4.68 -11.75 2.25
N TYR A 185 4.71 -11.14 3.43
CA TYR A 185 3.81 -11.48 4.52
C TYR A 185 2.35 -11.17 4.16
N ALA A 186 2.11 -10.05 3.46
CA ALA A 186 0.80 -9.72 2.93
C ALA A 186 0.24 -10.82 2.02
N THR A 187 1.08 -11.35 1.13
CA THR A 187 0.65 -12.40 0.20
C THR A 187 0.36 -13.72 0.92
N GLU A 188 1.21 -14.11 1.86
CA GLU A 188 1.00 -15.32 2.67
C GLU A 188 -0.32 -15.26 3.46
N VAL A 189 -0.67 -14.09 4.00
CA VAL A 189 -1.95 -13.89 4.70
C VAL A 189 -3.14 -13.95 3.74
N CYS A 190 -3.06 -13.30 2.58
CA CYS A 190 -4.17 -13.28 1.61
C CYS A 190 -4.41 -14.62 0.91
N VAL A 191 -3.38 -15.47 0.79
CA VAL A 191 -3.46 -16.77 0.11
C VAL A 191 -3.78 -17.91 1.09
N ARG A 192 -3.60 -17.69 2.41
CA ARG A 192 -3.85 -18.73 3.40
C ARG A 192 -5.31 -19.19 3.34
N PRO A 193 -5.58 -20.50 3.20
CA PRO A 193 -6.94 -21.00 3.28
C PRO A 193 -7.52 -20.69 4.67
N SER A 194 -8.74 -20.15 4.70
CA SER A 194 -9.51 -20.00 5.94
C SER A 194 -9.63 -21.39 6.57
N ALA A 195 -9.19 -21.55 7.82
CA ALA A 195 -9.36 -22.80 8.54
C ALA A 195 -10.87 -23.01 8.80
N THR A 196 -11.50 -23.80 7.94
CA THR A 196 -12.76 -24.51 8.22
C THR A 196 -12.44 -25.98 8.40
#